data_AF-A0A392TGE8-F1
#
_entry.id   AF-A0A392TGE8-F1
#
_cell.length_a   1.000
_cell.length_b   1.000
_cell.length_c   1.000
_cell.angle_alpha   90.00
_cell.angle_beta   90.00
_cell.angle_gamma   90.00
#
_symmetry.space_group_name_H-M   'P 1'
#
loop_
_entity.id
_entity.type
_entity.pdbx_description
1 polymer ?
#
loop_
_entity_poly.entity_id
_entity_poly.type
_entity_poly.pdbx_seq_one_letter_code
_entity_poly.pdbx_strand_id
1 'polypeptide(L)'
;MAKELELIENFRDLSLVCERTTRSVKVGMLRLTNDFLEEVVEKQKTDAKLLKYKTLIEQGKKIDVEIDVNGVMRCRGRVCVPDVPELK
;
A
#
# COMPACT_ATOMS: atom_id res chain seq x y z
N MET A 1 10.55 -14.33 18.81
CA MET A 1 9.78 -14.58 17.58
C MET A 1 8.44 -13.84 17.57
N ALA A 2 7.49 -14.06 18.48
CA ALA A 2 6.18 -13.38 18.43
C ALA A 2 6.27 -11.83 18.38
N LYS A 3 7.10 -11.22 19.24
CA LYS A 3 7.31 -9.75 19.28
C LYS A 3 7.94 -9.17 18.02
N GLU A 4 8.67 -9.98 17.25
CA GLU A 4 9.36 -9.54 16.05
C GLU A 4 8.41 -9.53 14.85
N LEU A 5 7.59 -10.57 14.70
CA LEU A 5 6.51 -10.60 13.71
C LEU A 5 5.51 -9.47 13.93
N GLU A 6 5.12 -9.23 15.17
CA GLU A 6 4.24 -8.12 15.54
C GLU A 6 4.84 -6.76 15.15
N LEU A 7 6.15 -6.58 15.33
CA LEU A 7 6.84 -5.37 14.90
C LEU A 7 6.86 -5.24 13.36
N ILE A 8 7.14 -6.33 12.66
CA ILE A 8 7.17 -6.37 11.19
C ILE A 8 5.80 -6.02 10.61
N GLU A 9 4.71 -6.52 11.18
CA GLU A 9 3.35 -6.16 10.75
C GLU A 9 3.05 -4.68 11.01
N ASN A 10 3.40 -4.17 12.20
CA ASN A 10 3.18 -2.76 12.56
C ASN A 10 3.93 -1.76 11.68
N PHE A 11 5.04 -2.17 11.06
CA PHE A 11 5.87 -1.31 10.21
C PHE A 11 5.86 -1.71 8.73
N ARG A 12 5.01 -2.66 8.31
CA ARG A 12 4.94 -3.17 6.93
C ARG A 12 4.70 -2.06 5.91
N ASP A 13 3.92 -1.06 6.29
CA ASP A 13 3.50 0.06 5.44
C ASP A 13 4.21 1.38 5.77
N LEU A 14 5.35 1.31 6.48
CA LEU A 14 6.17 2.47 6.76
C LEU A 14 6.93 2.91 5.50
N SER A 15 6.70 4.15 5.06
CA SER A 15 7.50 4.81 4.04
C SER A 15 8.42 5.85 4.68
N LEU A 16 9.72 5.73 4.41
CA LEU A 16 10.73 6.71 4.82
C LEU A 16 11.19 7.48 3.59
N VAL A 17 10.94 8.79 3.60
CA VAL A 17 11.46 9.72 2.60
C VAL A 17 12.73 10.33 3.13
N CYS A 18 13.83 10.18 2.40
CA CYS A 18 15.13 10.75 2.78
C CYS A 18 15.58 11.79 1.76
N GLU A 19 15.85 13.00 2.22
CA GLU A 19 16.41 14.09 1.43
C GLU A 19 17.82 14.40 1.94
N ARG A 20 18.84 14.27 1.08
CA ARG A 20 20.22 14.65 1.40
C ARG A 20 20.43 16.13 1.11
N THR A 21 20.99 16.84 2.08
CA THR A 21 21.54 18.19 1.89
C THR A 21 23.07 18.13 2.00
N THR A 22 23.75 19.24 1.70
CA THR A 22 25.22 19.34 1.78
C THR A 22 25.79 19.11 3.18
N ARG A 23 24.98 19.26 4.24
CA ARG A 23 25.44 19.14 5.64
C ARG A 23 24.56 18.26 6.53
N SER A 24 23.44 17.77 6.03
CA SER A 24 22.49 16.99 6.83
C SER A 24 21.67 16.04 5.97
N VAL A 25 20.95 15.13 6.63
CA VAL A 25 19.90 14.32 6.01
C VAL A 25 18.59 14.69 6.69
N LYS A 26 17.56 15.02 5.91
CA LYS A 26 16.19 15.11 6.41
C LYS A 26 15.50 13.77 6.17
N VAL A 27 14.80 13.28 7.19
CA VAL A 27 14.01 12.04 7.10
C VAL A 27 12.56 12.39 7.43
N GLY A 28 11.66 12.11 6.50
CA GLY A 28 10.21 12.17 6.68
C GLY A 28 9.65 10.75 6.82
N MET A 29 8.72 10.57 7.75
CA MET A 29 8.05 9.30 7.99
C MET A 29 6.58 9.41 7.60
N LEU A 30 6.13 8.52 6.73
CA LEU A 30 4.72 8.33 6.42
C LEU A 30 4.34 6.90 6.83
N ARG A 31 3.33 6.78 7.69
CA ARG A 31 2.78 5.47 8.11
C ARG A 31 1.32 5.43 7.71
N LEU A 32 0.93 4.38 6.98
CA LEU A 32 -0.48 4.12 6.71
C LEU A 32 -1.13 3.57 7.98
N THR A 33 -2.21 4.19 8.44
CA THR A 33 -3.04 3.68 9.53
C THR A 33 -4.06 2.69 8.97
N ASN A 34 -4.66 1.85 9.84
CA ASN A 34 -5.72 0.94 9.42
C ASN A 34 -6.91 1.71 8.81
N ASP A 35 -7.32 2.82 9.42
CA ASP A 35 -8.40 3.67 8.89
C ASP A 35 -8.09 4.19 7.47
N PHE A 36 -6.84 4.57 7.21
CA PHE A 36 -6.43 4.99 5.87
C PHE A 36 -6.46 3.81 4.89
N LEU A 37 -6.00 2.63 5.30
CA LEU A 37 -6.04 1.44 4.46
C LEU A 37 -7.48 1.01 4.15
N GLU A 38 -8.40 1.12 5.10
CA GLU A 38 -9.83 0.89 4.88
C GLU A 38 -10.38 1.86 3.83
N GLU A 39 -10.06 3.16 3.93
CA GLU A 39 -10.46 4.14 2.92
C GLU A 39 -9.87 3.80 1.54
N VAL A 40 -8.58 3.43 1.48
CA VAL A 40 -7.97 2.98 0.23
C VAL A 40 -8.73 1.79 -0.34
N VAL A 41 -9.05 0.76 0.45
CA VAL A 41 -9.80 -0.42 0.00
C VAL A 41 -11.14 -0.02 -0.61
N GLU A 42 -11.90 0.87 0.04
CA GLU A 42 -13.18 1.34 -0.51
C GLU A 42 -13.00 2.08 -1.84
N LYS A 43 -11.96 2.91 -1.97
CA LYS A 43 -11.66 3.62 -3.23
C LYS A 43 -11.14 2.66 -4.31
N GLN A 44 -10.42 1.59 -3.95
CA GLN A 44 -9.94 0.59 -4.91
C GLN A 44 -11.10 -0.16 -5.60
N LYS A 45 -12.22 -0.35 -4.91
CA LYS A 45 -13.41 -1.02 -5.47
C LYS A 45 -14.05 -0.24 -6.63
N THR A 46 -13.86 1.08 -6.68
CA THR A 46 -14.45 1.94 -7.70
C THR A 46 -13.45 2.37 -8.77
N ASP A 47 -12.15 2.12 -8.57
CA ASP A 47 -11.11 2.42 -9.56
C ASP A 47 -11.18 1.46 -10.75
N ALA A 48 -11.46 2.01 -11.95
CA ALA A 48 -11.66 1.23 -13.17
C ALA A 48 -10.41 0.44 -13.62
N LYS A 49 -9.19 0.87 -13.26
CA LYS A 49 -7.96 0.17 -13.63
C LYS A 49 -7.71 -0.99 -12.67
N LEU A 50 -7.94 -0.79 -11.38
CA LEU A 50 -7.82 -1.82 -10.36
C LEU A 50 -8.88 -2.92 -10.51
N LEU A 51 -10.11 -2.57 -10.88
CA LEU A 51 -11.13 -3.56 -11.23
C LEU A 51 -10.69 -4.48 -12.38
N LYS A 52 -10.02 -3.94 -13.42
CA LYS A 52 -9.48 -4.76 -14.50
C LYS A 52 -8.42 -5.74 -13.98
N TYR A 53 -7.52 -5.29 -13.11
CA TYR A 53 -6.53 -6.18 -12.50
C TYR A 53 -7.18 -7.25 -11.64
N LYS A 54 -8.21 -6.91 -10.86
CA LYS A 54 -8.97 -7.87 -10.06
C LYS A 54 -9.56 -8.98 -10.93
N THR A 55 -10.20 -8.64 -12.06
CA THR A 55 -10.71 -9.63 -13.01
C THR A 55 -9.62 -10.52 -13.59
N LEU A 56 -8.43 -9.97 -13.87
CA LEU A 56 -7.29 -10.78 -14.36
C LEU A 56 -6.78 -11.75 -13.29
N ILE A 57 -6.75 -11.34 -12.02
CA ILE A 57 -6.40 -12.19 -10.88
C ILE A 57 -7.42 -13.32 -10.73
N GLU A 58 -8.72 -13.01 -10.80
CA GLU A 58 -9.81 -13.99 -10.73
C GLU A 58 -9.77 -14.99 -11.89
N GLN A 59 -9.28 -14.58 -13.06
CA GLN A 59 -9.01 -15.46 -14.20
C GLN A 59 -7.74 -16.32 -14.03
N GLY A 60 -7.01 -16.18 -12.92
CA GLY A 60 -5.79 -16.92 -12.64
C GLY A 60 -4.56 -16.43 -13.41
N LYS A 61 -4.60 -15.22 -14.00
CA LYS A 61 -3.42 -14.66 -14.66
C LYS A 61 -2.41 -14.18 -13.62
N LYS A 62 -1.15 -14.60 -13.79
CA LYS A 62 -0.04 -14.06 -12.99
C LYS A 62 0.31 -12.65 -13.48
N ILE A 63 -0.03 -11.67 -12.66
CA ILE A 63 0.35 -10.27 -12.81
C ILE A 63 1.04 -9.80 -11.52
N ASP A 64 1.70 -8.64 -11.56
CA ASP A 64 2.44 -8.08 -10.42
C ASP A 64 1.54 -7.53 -9.28
N VAL A 65 0.22 -7.67 -9.42
CA VAL A 65 -0.79 -7.17 -8.49
C VAL A 65 -1.41 -8.34 -7.73
N GLU A 66 -1.48 -8.20 -6.42
CA GLU A 66 -2.05 -9.18 -5.49
C GLU A 66 -3.02 -8.51 -4.52
N ILE A 67 -3.96 -9.27 -3.98
CA ILE A 67 -4.87 -8.84 -2.90
C ILE A 67 -4.37 -9.51 -1.63
N ASP A 68 -4.03 -8.72 -0.62
CA ASP A 68 -3.55 -9.25 0.66
C ASP A 68 -4.69 -9.74 1.56
N VAL A 69 -4.32 -10.24 2.74
CA VAL A 69 -5.27 -10.78 3.73
C VAL A 69 -6.27 -9.73 4.26
N ASN A 70 -5.95 -8.44 4.12
CA ASN A 70 -6.80 -7.32 4.52
C ASN A 70 -7.65 -6.80 3.36
N GLY A 71 -7.59 -7.44 2.18
CA GLY A 71 -8.31 -7.00 0.99
C GLY A 71 -7.66 -5.83 0.24
N VAL A 72 -6.45 -5.41 0.63
CA VAL A 72 -5.73 -4.31 -0.01
C VAL A 72 -5.05 -4.81 -1.27
N MET A 73 -5.32 -4.17 -2.41
CA MET A 73 -4.56 -4.40 -3.63
C MET A 73 -3.15 -3.82 -3.51
N ARG A 74 -2.14 -4.66 -3.74
CA ARG A 74 -0.72 -4.30 -3.70
C ARG A 74 -0.05 -4.65 -5.02
N CYS A 75 0.82 -3.77 -5.51
CA CYS A 75 1.69 -4.01 -6.65
C CYS A 75 3.12 -4.16 -6.14
N ARG A 76 3.70 -5.36 -6.27
CA ARG A 76 5.04 -5.69 -5.76
C ARG A 76 5.22 -5.27 -4.29
N GLY A 77 4.24 -5.61 -3.44
CA GLY A 77 4.22 -5.28 -2.01
C GLY A 77 3.78 -3.85 -1.65
N ARG A 78 3.65 -2.93 -2.61
CA ARG A 78 3.24 -1.53 -2.37
C ARG A 78 1.74 -1.36 -2.52
N VAL A 79 1.10 -0.61 -1.63
CA VAL A 79 -0.33 -0.30 -1.69
C VAL A 79 -0.66 0.46 -2.99
N CYS A 80 -1.67 -0.01 -3.72
CA CYS A 80 -2.21 0.68 -4.88
C CYS A 80 -3.16 1.80 -4.44
N VAL A 81 -2.70 3.05 -4.40
CA VAL A 81 -3.53 4.21 -4.04
C VAL A 81 -4.23 4.73 -5.30
N PRO A 82 -5.58 4.75 -5.35
CA PRO A 82 -6.32 5.36 -6.46
C PRO A 82 -6.04 6.86 -6.60
N ASP A 83 -6.13 7.40 -7.82
CA ASP A 83 -5.92 8.83 -8.09
C ASP A 83 -7.17 9.66 -7.73
N VAL A 84 -7.47 9.73 -6.43
CA VAL A 84 -8.57 10.54 -5.87
C VAL A 84 -8.01 11.71 -5.07
N PRO A 85 -8.58 12.92 -5.19
CA PRO A 85 -8.02 14.12 -4.56
C PRO A 85 -7.89 14.02 -3.04
N GLU A 86 -8.76 13.23 -2.39
CA GLU A 86 -8.79 13.09 -0.94
C GLU A 86 -7.66 12.23 -0.38
N LEU A 87 -7.01 11.41 -1.21
CA LEU A 87 -5.89 10.53 -0.82
C LEU A 87 -4.51 11.08 -1.25
N LYS A 88 -4.44 12.33 -1.73
CA LYS A 88 -3.19 13.00 -2.15
C LYS A 88 -2.57 13.85 -1.05
#